data_AF-A0A2E3XZE6-F1
#
_entry.id   AF-A0A2E3XZE6-F1
#
_cell.length_a   1.000
_cell.length_b   1.000
_cell.length_c   1.000
_cell.angle_alpha   90.00
_cell.angle_beta   90.00
_cell.angle_gamma   90.00
#
_symmetry.space_group_name_H-M   'P 1'
#
loop_
_entity.id
_entity.type
_entity.pdbx_description
1 polymer ?
#
loop_
_entity_poly.entity_id
_entity_poly.type
_entity_poly.pdbx_seq_one_letter_code
_entity_poly.pdbx_strand_id
1 'polypeptide(L)'
;MGSSLDTNFWNIYVGNGCPELCGFGNNELQYYTNEFSNLKVENGKLTISAYYDTVSSLFTSAKITTKNKVDFQKGYIEVVAKLPNAVGSWPAIWMLPTLDRALNWPLDGEIDIMENVGYDSCKILGTIHTKSYNHTINTQKSDSIVINTAHQDFHTYAINWTDSILEWYVDSKIYNSIKRLPNDQQEQWPFDKSFHLILNLAVGGDWGGRLGVDTSSYPQSFIIKSVRLFKQMP
;
A
#
# COMPACT_ATOMS: atom_id res chain seq x y z
N MET A 1 -10.94 -16.83 13.83
CA MET A 1 -9.84 -15.85 13.98
C MET A 1 -8.70 -16.56 14.69
N GLY A 2 -7.57 -16.76 14.01
CA GLY A 2 -6.40 -17.43 14.57
C GLY A 2 -5.44 -16.46 15.26
N SER A 3 -4.48 -16.99 16.01
CA SER A 3 -3.39 -16.24 16.67
C SER A 3 -2.19 -15.96 15.76
N SER A 4 -2.34 -16.22 14.46
CA SER A 4 -1.28 -16.09 13.45
C SER A 4 -1.87 -15.59 12.13
N LEU A 5 -1.00 -15.03 11.29
CA LEU A 5 -1.37 -14.66 9.92
C LEU A 5 -1.78 -15.91 9.14
N ASP A 6 -2.91 -15.86 8.46
CA ASP A 6 -3.37 -16.96 7.62
C ASP A 6 -2.58 -16.99 6.31
N THR A 7 -1.64 -17.93 6.24
CA THR A 7 -0.75 -18.08 5.09
C THR A 7 -1.44 -18.67 3.87
N ASN A 8 -2.71 -19.08 3.95
CA ASN A 8 -3.49 -19.42 2.75
C ASN A 8 -3.85 -18.17 1.95
N PHE A 9 -3.89 -17.00 2.59
CA PHE A 9 -4.19 -15.73 1.94
C PHE A 9 -2.95 -14.86 1.75
N TRP A 10 -2.02 -14.89 2.70
CA TRP A 10 -0.90 -13.95 2.74
C TRP A 10 0.46 -14.62 2.52
N ASN A 11 1.30 -13.97 1.73
CA ASN A 11 2.74 -14.15 1.67
C ASN A 11 3.41 -13.08 2.53
N ILE A 12 4.53 -13.43 3.15
CA ILE A 12 5.37 -12.48 3.88
C ILE A 12 6.62 -12.23 3.02
N TYR A 13 6.93 -10.96 2.78
CA TYR A 13 8.16 -10.57 2.12
C TYR A 13 9.24 -10.28 3.16
N VAL A 14 10.44 -10.85 2.96
CA VAL A 14 11.61 -10.63 3.82
C VAL A 14 12.73 -10.05 2.94
N GLY A 15 13.30 -8.91 3.33
CA GLY A 15 14.36 -8.23 2.59
C GLY A 15 14.16 -6.72 2.46
N ASN A 16 15.11 -6.10 1.78
CA ASN A 16 15.14 -4.65 1.46
C ASN A 16 15.17 -4.39 -0.07
N GLY A 17 14.78 -5.40 -0.86
CA GLY A 17 14.76 -5.33 -2.33
C GLY A 17 16.10 -5.66 -3.01
N CYS A 18 17.21 -5.81 -2.28
CA CYS A 18 18.49 -6.17 -2.87
C CYS A 18 18.60 -7.67 -3.26
N PRO A 19 19.41 -8.01 -4.28
CA PRO A 19 20.20 -7.10 -5.13
C PRO A 19 19.43 -6.46 -6.30
N GLU A 20 18.21 -6.90 -6.60
CA GLU A 20 17.51 -6.52 -7.84
C GLU A 20 17.02 -5.06 -7.83
N LEU A 21 16.51 -4.60 -6.69
CA LEU A 21 15.86 -3.30 -6.53
C LEU A 21 16.04 -2.81 -5.09
N CYS A 22 17.29 -2.62 -4.68
CA CYS A 22 17.65 -2.12 -3.35
C CYS A 22 16.83 -0.87 -2.97
N GLY A 23 16.32 -0.82 -1.74
CA GLY A 23 15.45 0.27 -1.28
C GLY A 23 14.12 0.34 -2.04
N PHE A 24 13.71 -0.75 -2.68
CA PHE A 24 12.52 -0.92 -3.51
C PHE A 24 12.39 0.11 -4.64
N GLY A 25 13.51 0.71 -5.08
CA GLY A 25 13.53 1.72 -6.13
C GLY A 25 13.16 3.12 -5.62
N ASN A 26 12.88 3.26 -4.32
CA ASN A 26 12.44 4.49 -3.68
C ASN A 26 13.38 4.95 -2.56
N ASN A 27 14.58 4.38 -2.44
CA ASN A 27 15.53 4.63 -1.34
C ASN A 27 14.96 4.35 0.07
N GLU A 28 14.06 3.37 0.18
CA GLU A 28 13.47 2.92 1.45
C GLU A 28 14.55 2.37 2.41
N LEU A 29 14.41 2.63 3.72
CA LEU A 29 15.43 2.34 4.73
C LEU A 29 15.21 1.03 5.48
N GLN A 30 13.99 0.52 5.49
CA GLN A 30 13.64 -0.66 6.27
C GLN A 30 14.08 -1.97 5.62
N TYR A 31 14.47 -2.92 6.45
CA TYR A 31 14.49 -4.34 6.09
C TYR A 31 13.15 -4.95 6.51
N TYR A 32 12.36 -5.46 5.57
CA TYR A 32 11.13 -6.18 5.89
C TYR A 32 11.47 -7.55 6.50
N THR A 33 10.78 -7.94 7.58
CA THR A 33 11.00 -9.20 8.29
C THR A 33 9.69 -9.97 8.45
N ASN A 34 9.78 -11.21 8.91
CA ASN A 34 8.67 -12.01 9.42
C ASN A 34 8.68 -12.12 10.96
N GLU A 35 9.42 -11.24 11.63
CA GLU A 35 9.51 -11.25 13.10
C GLU A 35 8.17 -10.86 13.71
N PHE A 36 7.84 -11.48 14.85
CA PHE A 36 6.58 -11.23 15.54
C PHE A 36 6.43 -9.77 16.01
N SER A 37 7.54 -9.07 16.22
CA SER A 37 7.55 -7.62 16.50
C SER A 37 7.01 -6.81 15.32
N ASN A 38 7.42 -7.15 14.10
CA ASN A 38 7.05 -6.41 12.89
C ASN A 38 5.68 -6.82 12.34
N LEU A 39 5.25 -8.08 12.54
CA LEU A 39 4.03 -8.62 11.95
C LEU A 39 3.26 -9.48 12.96
N LYS A 40 2.17 -8.94 13.51
CA LYS A 40 1.42 -9.56 14.61
C LYS A 40 -0.07 -9.64 14.30
N VAL A 41 -0.68 -10.81 14.53
CA VAL A 41 -2.15 -10.98 14.53
C VAL A 41 -2.62 -11.28 15.94
N GLU A 42 -3.39 -10.36 16.52
CA GLU A 42 -3.90 -10.48 17.89
C GLU A 42 -5.21 -9.71 18.04
N ASN A 43 -6.14 -10.20 18.87
CA ASN A 43 -7.41 -9.53 19.16
C ASN A 43 -8.21 -9.14 17.90
N GLY A 44 -8.17 -10.00 16.88
CA GLY A 44 -8.88 -9.78 15.61
C GLY A 44 -8.30 -8.68 14.72
N LYS A 45 -7.05 -8.25 14.97
CA LYS A 45 -6.35 -7.23 14.19
C LYS A 45 -5.00 -7.74 13.70
N LEU A 46 -4.63 -7.32 12.52
CA LEU A 46 -3.27 -7.42 11.99
C LEU A 46 -2.54 -6.10 12.29
N THR A 47 -1.34 -6.18 12.85
CA THR A 47 -0.48 -5.02 13.10
C THR A 47 0.83 -5.20 12.34
N ILE A 48 1.14 -4.23 11.49
CA ILE A 48 2.45 -4.07 10.84
C ILE A 48 3.17 -2.95 11.59
N SER A 49 4.29 -3.26 12.22
CA SER A 49 5.05 -2.31 13.02
C SER A 49 6.44 -2.09 12.46
N ALA A 50 6.85 -0.83 12.40
CA ALA A 50 8.20 -0.43 12.08
C ALA A 50 8.98 -0.11 13.36
N TYR A 51 10.23 -0.56 13.44
CA TYR A 51 11.13 -0.35 14.58
C TYR A 51 12.44 0.25 14.11
N TYR A 52 13.05 1.05 14.98
CA TYR A 52 14.42 1.55 14.84
C TYR A 52 15.28 0.94 15.94
N ASP A 53 16.37 0.29 15.56
CA ASP A 53 17.38 -0.16 16.51
C ASP A 53 18.46 0.91 16.66
N THR A 54 18.58 1.49 17.85
CA THR A 54 19.57 2.54 18.15
C THR A 54 21.01 2.05 18.15
N VAL A 55 21.25 0.74 18.30
CA VAL A 55 22.60 0.18 18.31
C VAL A 55 23.11 -0.02 16.88
N SER A 56 22.33 -0.67 16.03
CA SER A 56 22.71 -0.89 14.62
C SER A 56 22.36 0.28 13.71
N SER A 57 21.52 1.22 14.15
CA SER A 57 20.92 2.28 13.33
C SER A 57 20.11 1.77 12.14
N LEU A 58 19.52 0.58 12.26
CA LEU A 58 18.72 -0.04 11.20
C LEU A 58 17.22 0.04 11.51
N PHE A 59 16.43 0.12 10.44
CA PHE A 59 14.98 -0.01 10.50
C PHE A 59 14.53 -1.42 10.12
N THR A 60 13.53 -1.93 10.83
CA THR A 60 12.78 -3.11 10.43
C THR A 60 11.30 -2.79 10.28
N SER A 61 10.60 -3.53 9.42
CA SER A 61 9.15 -3.43 9.24
C SER A 61 8.58 -4.73 8.68
N ALA A 62 7.33 -4.75 8.23
CA ALA A 62 6.78 -5.89 7.48
C ALA A 62 6.05 -5.45 6.19
N LYS A 63 6.06 -6.38 5.22
CA LYS A 63 5.35 -6.29 3.94
C LYS A 63 4.71 -7.64 3.66
N ILE A 64 3.43 -7.65 3.35
CA ILE A 64 2.68 -8.85 3.00
C ILE A 64 1.94 -8.68 1.69
N THR A 65 1.76 -9.78 0.96
CA THR A 65 1.06 -9.77 -0.35
C THR A 65 0.09 -10.94 -0.47
N THR A 66 -0.93 -10.81 -1.32
CA THR A 66 -1.82 -11.94 -1.66
C THR A 66 -1.44 -12.66 -2.96
N LYS A 67 -0.27 -12.36 -3.54
CA LYS A 67 0.16 -12.84 -4.85
C LYS A 67 0.05 -14.37 -4.97
N ASN A 68 -0.61 -14.86 -6.02
CA ASN A 68 -0.83 -16.29 -6.29
C ASN A 68 -1.63 -17.03 -5.19
N LYS A 69 -2.32 -16.30 -4.32
CA LYS A 69 -3.18 -16.84 -3.25
C LYS A 69 -4.60 -16.29 -3.36
N VAL A 70 -4.72 -14.97 -3.33
CA VAL A 70 -5.95 -14.24 -3.57
C VAL A 70 -5.64 -13.12 -4.55
N ASP A 71 -5.77 -13.42 -5.83
CA ASP A 71 -5.71 -12.42 -6.89
C ASP A 71 -7.14 -11.97 -7.22
N PHE A 72 -7.27 -10.70 -7.54
CA PHE A 72 -8.54 -10.03 -7.74
C PHE A 72 -8.53 -9.29 -9.06
N GLN A 73 -9.63 -9.42 -9.80
CA GLN A 73 -9.85 -8.67 -11.03
C GLN A 73 -11.25 -8.08 -10.97
N LYS A 74 -11.34 -6.76 -10.85
CA LYS A 74 -12.58 -5.97 -10.85
C LYS A 74 -13.52 -6.31 -9.66
N GLY A 75 -14.22 -5.29 -9.19
CA GLY A 75 -15.13 -5.32 -8.05
C GLY A 75 -14.71 -4.28 -7.01
N TYR A 76 -15.05 -4.52 -5.75
CA TYR A 76 -14.82 -3.58 -4.66
C TYR A 76 -13.90 -4.18 -3.62
N ILE A 77 -12.82 -3.47 -3.28
CA ILE A 77 -11.89 -3.84 -2.21
C ILE A 77 -11.98 -2.78 -1.14
N GLU A 78 -12.06 -3.20 0.11
CA GLU A 78 -11.93 -2.29 1.24
C GLU A 78 -11.03 -2.86 2.33
N VAL A 79 -10.31 -1.94 2.97
CA VAL A 79 -9.41 -2.21 4.08
C VAL A 79 -9.75 -1.23 5.20
N VAL A 80 -10.10 -1.77 6.37
CA VAL A 80 -10.36 -0.95 7.56
C VAL A 80 -9.06 -0.87 8.35
N ALA A 81 -8.46 0.31 8.42
CA ALA A 81 -7.16 0.48 9.04
C ALA A 81 -6.99 1.81 9.78
N LYS A 82 -5.99 1.84 10.67
CA LYS A 82 -5.48 3.03 11.37
C LYS A 82 -4.01 3.20 11.03
N LEU A 83 -3.62 4.42 10.65
CA LEU A 83 -2.29 4.73 10.14
C LEU A 83 -1.31 5.14 11.26
N PRO A 84 0.01 4.98 11.05
CA PRO A 84 1.04 5.61 11.89
C PRO A 84 1.03 7.14 11.77
N ASN A 85 1.75 7.82 12.68
CA ASN A 85 1.92 9.26 12.66
C ASN A 85 3.34 9.63 13.11
N ALA A 86 4.30 9.48 12.20
CA ALA A 86 5.67 9.93 12.43
C ALA A 86 6.35 10.33 11.12
N VAL A 87 7.12 11.43 11.15
CA VAL A 87 7.95 11.83 10.01
C VAL A 87 8.87 10.67 9.62
N GLY A 88 8.84 10.30 8.33
CA GLY A 88 9.54 9.12 7.81
C GLY A 88 8.66 7.88 7.63
N SER A 89 7.48 7.78 8.24
CA SER A 89 6.59 6.63 8.03
C SER A 89 5.84 6.75 6.70
N TRP A 90 5.72 5.63 5.97
CA TRP A 90 4.98 5.55 4.70
C TRP A 90 4.16 4.25 4.65
N PRO A 91 2.97 4.22 5.28
CA PRO A 91 2.02 3.10 5.14
C PRO A 91 1.39 3.08 3.74
N ALA A 92 1.17 1.88 3.20
CA ALA A 92 0.51 1.72 1.91
C ALA A 92 -0.46 0.52 1.88
N ILE A 93 -1.59 0.73 1.20
CA ILE A 93 -2.53 -0.30 0.74
C ILE A 93 -2.59 -0.17 -0.78
N TRP A 94 -2.03 -1.13 -1.48
CA TRP A 94 -1.81 -1.00 -2.92
C TRP A 94 -1.82 -2.35 -3.60
N MET A 95 -1.77 -2.35 -4.92
CA MET A 95 -1.92 -3.54 -5.73
C MET A 95 -0.96 -3.54 -6.90
N LEU A 96 -0.42 -4.73 -7.18
CA LEU A 96 0.36 -5.02 -8.38
C LEU A 96 -0.26 -6.18 -9.16
N PRO A 97 -0.03 -6.28 -10.47
CA PRO A 97 -0.55 -7.35 -11.28
C PRO A 97 0.09 -8.68 -10.91
N THR A 98 -0.71 -9.74 -10.94
CA THR A 98 -0.22 -11.12 -10.83
C THR A 98 0.05 -11.65 -12.23
N LEU A 99 1.33 -11.90 -12.53
CA LEU A 99 1.82 -12.28 -13.85
C LEU A 99 2.63 -13.58 -13.78
N ASP A 100 2.62 -14.33 -14.88
CA ASP A 100 3.45 -15.51 -15.14
C ASP A 100 4.89 -15.15 -15.59
N ARG A 101 5.17 -13.86 -15.72
CA ARG A 101 6.47 -13.27 -16.06
C ARG A 101 6.90 -12.22 -15.05
N ALA A 102 8.14 -11.75 -15.20
CA ALA A 102 8.63 -10.60 -14.44
C ALA A 102 7.75 -9.35 -14.69
N LEU A 103 7.60 -8.56 -13.63
CA LEU A 103 6.92 -7.27 -13.66
C LEU A 103 7.72 -6.28 -14.52
N ASN A 104 7.05 -5.64 -15.48
CA ASN A 104 7.56 -4.52 -16.24
C ASN A 104 6.85 -3.26 -15.75
N TRP A 105 7.31 -2.72 -14.62
CA TRP A 105 6.76 -1.50 -14.04
C TRP A 105 7.29 -0.27 -14.80
N PRO A 106 6.45 0.75 -15.10
CA PRO A 106 5.03 0.86 -14.76
C PRO A 106 4.09 0.37 -15.88
N LEU A 107 4.59 -0.26 -16.95
CA LEU A 107 3.75 -0.73 -18.06
C LEU A 107 2.64 -1.69 -17.63
N ASP A 108 2.91 -2.53 -16.62
CA ASP A 108 1.94 -3.53 -16.17
C ASP A 108 0.86 -2.99 -15.24
N GLY A 109 1.02 -1.77 -14.73
CA GLY A 109 0.06 -1.11 -13.86
C GLY A 109 0.35 -1.26 -12.38
N GLU A 110 -0.10 -0.26 -11.63
CA GLU A 110 -0.15 -0.21 -10.17
C GLU A 110 -1.41 0.55 -9.76
N ILE A 111 -2.02 0.12 -8.67
CA ILE A 111 -3.19 0.79 -8.08
C ILE A 111 -2.90 1.00 -6.60
N ASP A 112 -2.75 2.25 -6.20
CA ASP A 112 -2.56 2.63 -4.80
C ASP A 112 -3.91 3.03 -4.21
N ILE A 113 -4.51 2.14 -3.43
CA ILE A 113 -5.80 2.36 -2.78
C ILE A 113 -5.66 3.42 -1.68
N MET A 114 -4.53 3.40 -0.97
CA MET A 114 -4.21 4.34 0.09
C MET A 114 -2.70 4.44 0.22
N GLU A 115 -2.18 5.64 0.04
CA GLU A 115 -0.86 6.03 0.56
C GLU A 115 -0.98 7.21 1.50
N ASN A 116 -0.10 7.23 2.49
CA ASN A 116 0.10 8.35 3.38
C ASN A 116 1.59 8.47 3.73
N VAL A 117 2.04 9.68 4.04
CA VAL A 117 3.38 9.94 4.55
C VAL A 117 3.28 10.70 5.86
N GLY A 118 4.09 10.34 6.85
CA GLY A 118 3.86 10.81 8.21
C GLY A 118 4.18 12.29 8.46
N TYR A 119 4.87 12.98 7.54
CA TYR A 119 4.99 14.45 7.60
C TYR A 119 3.74 15.18 7.11
N ASP A 120 2.83 14.49 6.42
CA ASP A 120 1.52 14.96 5.99
C ASP A 120 0.47 13.89 6.37
N SER A 121 0.48 13.49 7.65
CA SER A 121 -0.19 12.28 8.18
C SER A 121 -1.72 12.31 8.10
N CYS A 122 -2.30 13.47 7.81
CA CYS A 122 -3.74 13.61 7.59
C CYS A 122 -4.13 13.49 6.11
N LYS A 123 -3.18 13.56 5.17
CA LYS A 123 -3.47 13.52 3.74
C LYS A 123 -3.37 12.11 3.20
N ILE A 124 -4.48 11.63 2.65
CA ILE A 124 -4.58 10.31 2.02
C ILE A 124 -4.53 10.48 0.51
N LEU A 125 -3.71 9.69 -0.17
CA LEU A 125 -3.58 9.69 -1.62
C LEU A 125 -4.11 8.39 -2.21
N GLY A 126 -4.78 8.51 -3.35
CA GLY A 126 -5.13 7.38 -4.21
C GLY A 126 -4.59 7.63 -5.60
N THR A 127 -3.79 6.71 -6.10
CA THR A 127 -2.96 6.91 -7.29
C THR A 127 -3.04 5.68 -8.21
N ILE A 128 -2.78 5.90 -9.50
CA ILE A 128 -2.37 4.83 -10.40
C ILE A 128 -0.99 5.13 -10.98
N HIS A 129 -0.22 4.07 -11.19
CA HIS A 129 0.98 4.12 -12.02
C HIS A 129 0.82 3.25 -13.27
N THR A 130 1.06 3.85 -14.42
CA THR A 130 1.10 3.20 -15.74
C THR A 130 2.29 3.72 -16.53
N LYS A 131 2.60 3.12 -17.70
CA LYS A 131 3.63 3.65 -18.60
C LYS A 131 3.41 5.13 -18.95
N SER A 132 2.16 5.53 -19.23
CA SER A 132 1.82 6.92 -19.55
C SER A 132 1.61 7.82 -18.33
N TYR A 133 1.27 7.25 -17.17
CA TYR A 133 0.89 7.99 -15.96
C TYR A 133 1.74 7.52 -14.78
N ASN A 134 2.90 8.10 -14.52
CA ASN A 134 3.73 7.71 -13.37
C ASN A 134 4.56 8.88 -12.82
N HIS A 135 5.05 8.71 -11.59
CA HIS A 135 5.78 9.74 -10.86
C HIS A 135 7.14 10.06 -11.49
N THR A 136 7.80 9.09 -12.15
CA THR A 136 9.13 9.30 -12.75
C THR A 136 9.09 10.33 -13.88
N ILE A 137 7.95 10.44 -14.59
CA ILE A 137 7.71 11.46 -15.62
C ILE A 137 6.71 12.54 -15.21
N ASN A 138 6.27 12.57 -13.95
CA ASN A 138 5.31 13.52 -13.38
C ASN A 138 3.95 13.57 -14.09
N THR A 139 3.44 12.42 -14.52
CA THR A 139 2.13 12.31 -15.20
C THR A 139 1.14 11.39 -14.47
N GLN A 140 1.47 10.93 -13.27
CA GLN A 140 0.60 10.09 -12.46
C GLN A 140 -0.77 10.72 -12.28
N LYS A 141 -1.82 9.89 -12.36
CA LYS A 141 -3.18 10.32 -12.02
C LYS A 141 -3.40 10.02 -10.54
N SER A 142 -3.56 11.08 -9.77
CA SER A 142 -3.74 11.02 -8.32
C SER A 142 -4.71 12.09 -7.87
N ASP A 143 -5.40 11.84 -6.77
CA ASP A 143 -6.12 12.85 -6.01
C ASP A 143 -5.96 12.53 -4.51
N SER A 144 -6.43 13.41 -3.64
CA SER A 144 -6.24 13.29 -2.21
C SER A 144 -7.42 13.80 -1.40
N ILE A 145 -7.53 13.30 -0.17
CA ILE A 145 -8.49 13.77 0.83
C ILE A 145 -7.79 13.95 2.17
N VAL A 146 -8.24 14.95 2.95
CA VAL A 146 -7.75 15.18 4.31
C VAL A 146 -8.66 14.47 5.31
N ILE A 147 -8.06 13.61 6.13
CA ILE A 147 -8.70 12.84 7.20
C ILE A 147 -7.89 13.09 8.48
N ASN A 148 -8.32 14.07 9.27
CA ASN A 148 -7.59 14.51 10.47
C ASN A 148 -7.41 13.41 11.54
N THR A 149 -8.26 12.38 11.49
CA THR A 149 -8.29 11.26 12.43
C THR A 149 -7.63 9.99 11.87
N ALA A 150 -6.96 10.04 10.70
CA ALA A 150 -6.39 8.84 10.04
C ALA A 150 -5.44 8.03 10.93
N HIS A 151 -4.75 8.71 11.86
CA HIS A 151 -3.83 8.12 12.82
C HIS A 151 -4.44 7.82 14.21
N GLN A 152 -5.66 8.29 14.46
CA GLN A 152 -6.37 8.17 15.74
C GLN A 152 -7.42 7.06 15.68
N ASP A 153 -8.20 7.04 14.60
CA ASP A 153 -9.35 6.19 14.38
C ASP A 153 -9.14 5.20 13.25
N PHE A 154 -9.98 4.17 13.21
CA PHE A 154 -10.06 3.27 12.07
C PHE A 154 -10.92 3.91 10.98
N HIS A 155 -10.38 3.98 9.78
CA HIS A 155 -11.08 4.43 8.57
C HIS A 155 -11.17 3.30 7.56
N THR A 156 -12.17 3.37 6.68
CA THR A 156 -12.33 2.43 5.57
C THR A 156 -11.73 3.03 4.31
N TYR A 157 -10.63 2.45 3.83
CA TYR A 157 -9.99 2.80 2.57
C TYR A 157 -10.41 1.80 1.51
N ALA A 158 -10.95 2.28 0.39
CA ALA A 158 -11.56 1.38 -0.58
C ALA A 158 -11.39 1.85 -2.02
N ILE A 159 -11.49 0.89 -2.94
CA ILE A 159 -11.56 1.12 -4.36
C ILE A 159 -12.73 0.35 -4.98
N ASN A 160 -13.50 1.04 -5.82
CA ASN A 160 -14.41 0.42 -6.78
C ASN A 160 -13.70 0.35 -8.13
N TRP A 161 -13.50 -0.87 -8.64
CA TRP A 161 -12.78 -1.14 -9.88
C TRP A 161 -13.69 -1.84 -10.87
N THR A 162 -13.93 -1.20 -12.01
CA THR A 162 -14.72 -1.75 -13.11
C THR A 162 -13.91 -1.69 -14.42
N ASP A 163 -14.53 -2.13 -15.51
CA ASP A 163 -13.93 -2.08 -16.86
C ASP A 163 -13.64 -0.65 -17.34
N SER A 164 -14.39 0.32 -16.83
CA SER A 164 -14.39 1.70 -17.32
C SER A 164 -13.95 2.74 -16.29
N ILE A 165 -13.88 2.38 -15.01
CA ILE A 165 -13.58 3.33 -13.95
C ILE A 165 -12.91 2.68 -12.75
N LEU A 166 -11.99 3.43 -12.15
CA LEU A 166 -11.45 3.23 -10.81
C LEU A 166 -11.92 4.40 -9.95
N GLU A 167 -12.49 4.13 -8.78
CA GLU A 167 -12.97 5.16 -7.85
C GLU A 167 -12.45 4.86 -6.45
N TRP A 168 -11.86 5.86 -5.80
CA TRP A 168 -11.29 5.74 -4.47
C TRP A 168 -12.19 6.37 -3.43
N TYR A 169 -12.27 5.69 -2.28
CA TYR A 169 -13.14 6.05 -1.18
C TYR A 169 -12.38 6.08 0.14
N VAL A 170 -12.71 7.05 0.98
CA VAL A 170 -12.48 6.98 2.43
C VAL A 170 -13.81 7.14 3.15
N ASP A 171 -14.17 6.19 4.01
CA ASP A 171 -15.45 6.15 4.74
C ASP A 171 -16.66 6.38 3.84
N SER A 172 -16.69 5.64 2.73
CA SER A 172 -17.73 5.72 1.69
C SER A 172 -17.81 7.05 0.92
N LYS A 173 -16.91 8.02 1.18
CA LYS A 173 -16.81 9.25 0.40
C LYS A 173 -15.81 9.08 -0.73
N ILE A 174 -16.29 9.24 -1.96
CA ILE A 174 -15.43 9.28 -3.13
C ILE A 174 -14.53 10.53 -3.09
N TYR A 175 -13.25 10.37 -3.39
CA TYR A 175 -12.31 11.50 -3.50
C TYR A 175 -11.43 11.45 -4.75
N ASN A 176 -11.33 10.31 -5.43
CA ASN A 176 -10.67 10.20 -6.73
C ASN A 176 -11.52 9.34 -7.67
N SER A 177 -11.50 9.65 -8.96
CA SER A 177 -12.17 8.88 -10.00
C SER A 177 -11.39 8.98 -11.31
N ILE A 178 -10.93 7.83 -11.81
CA ILE A 178 -10.15 7.75 -13.04
C ILE A 178 -10.91 6.87 -14.03
N LYS A 179 -11.36 7.48 -15.12
CA LYS A 179 -12.09 6.80 -16.20
C LYS A 179 -11.13 6.31 -17.29
N ARG A 180 -11.42 5.13 -17.82
CA ARG A 180 -10.86 4.64 -19.07
C ARG A 180 -11.43 5.46 -20.22
N LEU A 181 -10.55 6.01 -21.05
CA LEU A 181 -10.95 6.70 -22.27
C LEU A 181 -11.11 5.71 -23.43
N PRO A 182 -11.94 6.02 -24.45
CA PRO A 182 -12.17 5.13 -25.59
C PRO A 182 -10.90 4.69 -26.34
N ASN A 183 -9.86 5.52 -26.33
CA ASN A 183 -8.60 5.28 -27.03
C ASN A 183 -7.49 4.76 -26.10
N ASP A 184 -7.77 4.55 -24.81
CA ASP A 184 -6.76 4.06 -23.87
C ASP A 184 -6.33 2.65 -24.24
N GLN A 185 -5.02 2.48 -24.40
CA GLN A 185 -4.36 1.20 -24.63
C GLN A 185 -3.70 0.73 -23.33
N GLN A 186 -2.92 -0.35 -23.41
CA GLN A 186 -2.19 -0.88 -22.26
C GLN A 186 -1.34 0.17 -21.53
N GLU A 187 -0.75 1.14 -22.25
CA GLU A 187 0.10 2.15 -21.63
C GLU A 187 -0.66 3.11 -20.71
N GLN A 188 -1.95 3.31 -20.96
CA GLN A 188 -2.85 4.19 -20.18
C GLN A 188 -3.74 3.40 -19.22
N TRP A 189 -4.15 2.19 -19.60
CA TRP A 189 -5.11 1.37 -18.87
C TRP A 189 -4.70 -0.12 -18.83
N PRO A 190 -3.67 -0.50 -18.06
CA PRO A 190 -3.24 -1.88 -17.92
C PRO A 190 -4.10 -2.69 -16.91
N PHE A 191 -5.29 -2.22 -16.53
CA PHE A 191 -6.12 -2.79 -15.44
C PHE A 191 -7.14 -3.84 -15.91
N ASP A 192 -6.87 -4.52 -17.03
CA ASP A 192 -7.70 -5.60 -17.58
C ASP A 192 -7.19 -7.01 -17.21
N LYS A 193 -6.51 -7.16 -16.07
CA LYS A 193 -5.90 -8.41 -15.58
C LYS A 193 -6.01 -8.53 -14.06
N SER A 194 -5.64 -9.69 -13.52
CA SER A 194 -5.65 -9.92 -12.07
C SER A 194 -4.52 -9.19 -11.35
N PHE A 195 -4.84 -8.62 -10.19
CA PHE A 195 -3.92 -7.94 -9.28
C PHE A 195 -3.96 -8.60 -7.90
N HIS A 196 -2.85 -8.56 -7.17
CA HIS A 196 -2.78 -8.94 -5.77
C HIS A 196 -2.65 -7.72 -4.88
N LEU A 197 -3.16 -7.82 -3.66
CA LEU A 197 -3.07 -6.79 -2.65
C LEU A 197 -1.69 -6.84 -1.97
N ILE A 198 -1.18 -5.68 -1.61
CA ILE A 198 0.05 -5.47 -0.86
C ILE A 198 -0.26 -4.54 0.31
N LEU A 199 0.20 -4.93 1.49
CA LEU A 199 0.15 -4.10 2.70
C LEU A 199 1.57 -3.98 3.26
N ASN A 200 2.05 -2.76 3.48
CA ASN A 200 3.34 -2.52 4.11
C ASN A 200 3.37 -1.20 4.88
N LEU A 201 4.40 -1.07 5.70
CA LEU A 201 4.81 0.18 6.32
C LEU A 201 6.28 0.43 5.95
N ALA A 202 6.52 1.25 4.92
CA ALA A 202 7.86 1.70 4.59
C ALA A 202 8.36 2.76 5.59
N VAL A 203 9.68 2.94 5.65
CA VAL A 203 10.35 3.97 6.43
C VAL A 203 11.36 4.70 5.54
N GLY A 204 11.31 6.02 5.54
CA GLY A 204 12.16 6.86 4.72
C GLY A 204 11.73 6.82 3.25
N GLY A 205 12.71 6.66 2.37
CA GLY A 205 12.52 6.79 0.93
C GLY A 205 12.43 8.24 0.44
N ASP A 206 12.48 8.41 -0.88
CA ASP A 206 12.50 9.71 -1.56
C ASP A 206 11.26 10.55 -1.22
N TRP A 207 10.13 9.88 -0.97
CA TRP A 207 8.89 10.53 -0.59
C TRP A 207 8.64 10.50 0.92
N GLY A 208 8.52 9.33 1.56
CA GLY A 208 8.22 9.22 2.99
C GLY A 208 9.25 9.90 3.90
N GLY A 209 10.52 9.87 3.48
CA GLY A 209 11.68 10.50 4.15
C GLY A 209 12.03 11.90 3.66
N ARG A 210 11.17 12.54 2.86
CA ARG A 210 11.45 13.86 2.27
C ARG A 210 11.79 14.94 3.30
N LEU A 211 11.21 14.87 4.50
CA LEU A 211 11.51 15.76 5.63
C LEU A 211 12.38 15.09 6.71
N GLY A 212 13.11 14.04 6.33
CA GLY A 212 13.88 13.19 7.24
C GLY A 212 13.06 12.05 7.84
N VAL A 213 13.63 11.40 8.85
CA VAL A 213 12.98 10.35 9.65
C VAL A 213 13.16 10.69 11.12
N ASP A 214 12.06 10.83 11.85
CA ASP A 214 12.10 11.03 13.30
C ASP A 214 12.22 9.69 14.00
N THR A 215 13.45 9.25 14.24
CA THR A 215 13.76 7.98 14.90
C THR A 215 13.24 7.90 16.33
N SER A 216 13.02 9.04 17.01
CA SER A 216 12.54 9.09 18.39
C SER A 216 11.06 8.74 18.52
N SER A 217 10.31 8.84 17.42
CA SER A 217 8.89 8.49 17.34
C SER A 217 8.65 6.99 17.08
N TYR A 218 9.68 6.16 16.90
CA TYR A 218 9.53 4.73 16.65
C TYR A 218 9.50 3.93 17.98
N PRO A 219 8.69 2.86 18.08
CA PRO A 219 8.00 2.17 16.98
C PRO A 219 6.71 2.84 16.51
N GLN A 220 6.37 2.59 15.24
CA GLN A 220 5.14 3.05 14.59
C GLN A 220 4.34 1.87 14.07
N SER A 221 3.02 1.95 14.10
CA SER A 221 2.14 0.83 13.74
C SER A 221 1.10 1.23 12.72
N PHE A 222 1.02 0.43 11.65
CA PHE A 222 -0.08 0.38 10.71
C PHE A 222 -1.00 -0.79 11.10
N ILE A 223 -2.22 -0.48 11.55
CA ILE A 223 -3.11 -1.46 12.18
C ILE A 223 -4.31 -1.72 11.27
N ILE A 224 -4.50 -2.97 10.87
CA ILE A 224 -5.55 -3.42 9.97
C ILE A 224 -6.58 -4.24 10.76
N LYS A 225 -7.82 -3.79 10.75
CA LYS A 225 -8.96 -4.47 11.37
C LYS A 225 -9.58 -5.52 10.45
N SER A 226 -9.67 -5.23 9.15
CA SER A 226 -10.21 -6.17 8.16
C SER A 226 -9.80 -5.82 6.74
N VAL A 227 -9.73 -6.84 5.89
CA VAL A 227 -9.64 -6.73 4.44
C VAL A 227 -10.83 -7.49 3.86
N ARG A 228 -11.60 -6.87 2.98
CA ARG A 228 -12.77 -7.49 2.33
C ARG A 228 -12.73 -7.21 0.83
N LEU A 229 -13.05 -8.25 0.05
CA LEU A 229 -13.10 -8.21 -1.41
C LEU A 229 -14.49 -8.67 -1.85
N PHE A 230 -15.12 -7.89 -2.71
CA PHE A 230 -16.49 -8.10 -3.17
C PHE A 230 -16.53 -8.06 -4.69
N LYS A 231 -17.30 -8.94 -5.33
CA LYS A 231 -17.43 -8.94 -6.80
C LYS A 231 -18.03 -7.64 -7.36
N GLN A 232 -18.78 -6.92 -6.55
CA GLN A 232 -19.41 -5.65 -6.88
C GLN A 232 -19.47 -4.80 -5.60
N MET A 233 -19.62 -3.49 -5.76
CA MET A 233 -19.81 -2.58 -4.63
C MET A 233 -21.06 -3.00 -3.83
N PRO A 234 -20.96 -3.18 -2.50
CA PRO A 234 -22.06 -3.62 -1.65
C PRO A 234 -23.12 -2.54 -1.40
#